data_AF-A0A6G2I829-F1
#
_entry.id   AF-A0A6G2I829-F1
#
_cell.length_a   1.000
_cell.length_b   1.000
_cell.length_c   1.000
_cell.angle_alpha   90.00
_cell.angle_beta   90.00
_cell.angle_gamma   90.00
#
_symmetry.space_group_name_H-M   'P 1'
#
loop_
_entity.id
_entity.type
_entity.pdbx_description
1 polymer ?
#
loop_
_entity_poly.entity_id
_entity_poly.type
_entity_poly.pdbx_seq_one_letter_code
_entity_poly.pdbx_strand_id
1 'polypeptide(L)'
;MGLASRLEAAHLDVEGVAGIAVVAAAHRDGYAATDHLLGLLAALPALTAAGERFWSDLWRSSGTAYLLPVNIKALVPRSPAGEGTALARQILSAVDEMTPPQRVAAGEVIGQAFTESDHVPDLRSQVIGELWLRCLELTPWRVLHAERRWDDSAGRQAFVDAWAGA
;
A
#
# COMPACT_ATOMS: atom_id res chain seq x y z
N MET A 1 -28.46 -40.96 4.65
CA MET A 1 -29.39 -39.81 4.72
C MET A 1 -29.41 -39.33 6.17
N GLY A 2 -29.06 -38.10 6.54
CA GLY A 2 -28.57 -36.96 5.80
C GLY A 2 -27.78 -36.05 6.74
N LEU A 3 -26.56 -35.70 6.33
CA LEU A 3 -25.75 -34.60 6.87
C LEU A 3 -26.34 -33.28 6.35
N ALA A 4 -27.54 -32.96 6.79
CA ALA A 4 -28.21 -31.69 6.50
C ALA A 4 -28.86 -31.27 7.82
N SER A 5 -28.15 -30.55 8.70
CA SER A 5 -28.24 -29.09 8.69
C SER A 5 -27.21 -28.43 9.63
N ARG A 6 -25.91 -28.75 9.50
CA ARG A 6 -24.83 -27.99 10.20
C ARG A 6 -24.54 -26.60 9.59
N LEU A 7 -25.47 -26.07 8.82
CA LEU A 7 -25.48 -24.72 8.26
C LEU A 7 -26.79 -24.05 8.70
N GLU A 8 -27.03 -23.98 10.02
CA GLU A 8 -27.79 -22.84 10.52
C GLU A 8 -26.91 -21.61 10.27
N ALA A 9 -27.29 -20.83 9.26
CA ALA A 9 -26.81 -19.48 9.10
C ALA A 9 -27.02 -18.78 10.44
N ALA A 10 -25.94 -18.63 11.22
CA ALA A 10 -25.97 -17.89 12.47
C ALA A 10 -26.55 -16.51 12.15
N HIS A 11 -27.79 -16.27 12.59
CA HIS A 11 -28.43 -14.98 12.50
C HIS A 11 -27.57 -14.05 13.36
N LEU A 12 -26.70 -13.25 12.73
CA LEU A 12 -26.01 -12.17 13.40
C LEU A 12 -27.09 -11.21 13.89
N ASP A 13 -27.24 -11.10 15.22
CA ASP A 13 -28.11 -10.10 15.81
C ASP A 13 -27.60 -8.69 15.51
N VAL A 14 -28.44 -7.69 15.75
CA VAL A 14 -28.12 -6.28 15.45
C VAL A 14 -26.85 -5.83 16.18
N GLU A 15 -26.57 -6.38 17.36
CA GLU A 15 -25.39 -6.07 18.15
C GLU A 15 -24.11 -6.68 17.55
N GLY A 16 -24.19 -7.92 17.03
CA GLY A 16 -23.13 -8.56 16.27
C GLY A 16 -22.85 -7.86 14.94
N VAL A 17 -23.90 -7.41 14.23
CA VAL A 17 -23.74 -6.59 13.02
C VAL A 17 -23.12 -5.23 13.36
N ALA A 18 -23.54 -4.57 14.43
CA ALA A 18 -22.96 -3.31 14.89
C ALA A 18 -21.50 -3.48 15.32
N GLY A 19 -21.16 -4.56 16.02
CA GLY A 19 -19.79 -4.90 16.40
C GLY A 19 -18.89 -5.13 15.19
N ILE A 20 -19.36 -5.88 14.19
CA ILE A 20 -18.64 -6.08 12.92
C ILE A 20 -18.50 -4.74 12.18
N ALA A 21 -19.55 -3.92 12.13
CA ALA A 21 -19.51 -2.62 11.47
C ALA A 21 -18.54 -1.65 12.14
N VAL A 22 -18.48 -1.63 13.48
CA VAL A 22 -17.52 -0.82 14.25
C VAL A 22 -16.09 -1.29 13.99
N VAL A 23 -15.84 -2.60 14.01
CA VAL A 23 -14.52 -3.16 13.69
C VAL A 23 -14.13 -2.86 12.23
N ALA A 24 -15.05 -3.07 11.28
CA ALA A 24 -14.83 -2.77 9.87
C ALA A 24 -14.57 -1.27 9.64
N ALA A 25 -15.32 -0.38 10.31
CA ALA A 25 -15.11 1.06 10.25
C ALA A 25 -13.76 1.45 10.85
N ALA A 26 -13.36 0.86 11.98
CA ALA A 26 -12.07 1.11 12.62
C ALA A 26 -10.87 0.65 11.78
N HIS A 27 -11.05 -0.33 10.91
CA HIS A 27 -9.99 -0.81 10.01
C HIS A 27 -10.08 -0.23 8.59
N ARG A 28 -11.12 0.58 8.28
CA ARG A 28 -11.38 1.11 6.93
C ARG A 28 -10.17 1.81 6.33
N ASP A 29 -9.48 2.64 7.12
CA ASP A 29 -8.34 3.41 6.64
C ASP A 29 -7.13 2.52 6.32
N GLY A 30 -6.93 1.46 7.11
CA GLY A 30 -5.89 0.46 6.88
C GLY A 30 -6.16 -0.38 5.63
N TYR A 31 -7.41 -0.81 5.44
CA TYR A 31 -7.83 -1.51 4.22
C TYR A 31 -7.71 -0.61 2.99
N ALA A 32 -8.17 0.65 3.07
CA ALA A 32 -8.07 1.60 1.96
C ALA A 32 -6.61 1.92 1.62
N ALA A 33 -5.73 2.08 2.61
CA ALA A 33 -4.31 2.29 2.39
C ALA A 33 -3.63 1.05 1.79
N THR A 34 -4.02 -0.15 2.24
CA THR A 34 -3.51 -1.40 1.69
C THR A 34 -3.95 -1.59 0.23
N ASP A 35 -5.22 -1.33 -0.07
CA ASP A 35 -5.76 -1.38 -1.43
C ASP A 35 -5.06 -0.36 -2.35
N HIS A 36 -4.84 0.87 -1.86
CA HIS A 36 -4.09 1.86 -2.61
C HIS A 36 -2.64 1.43 -2.88
N LEU A 37 -1.96 0.82 -1.90
CA LEU A 37 -0.62 0.28 -2.07
C LEU A 37 -0.58 -0.81 -3.14
N LEU A 38 -1.56 -1.71 -3.14
CA LEU A 38 -1.72 -2.75 -4.16
C LEU A 38 -2.01 -2.14 -5.53
N GLY A 39 -2.83 -1.09 -5.60
CA GLY A 39 -3.09 -0.34 -6.82
C GLY A 39 -1.83 0.29 -7.42
N LEU A 40 -0.96 0.88 -6.58
CA LEU A 40 0.32 1.42 -7.01
C LEU A 40 1.22 0.35 -7.62
N LEU A 41 1.30 -0.84 -6.98
CA LEU A 41 2.10 -1.96 -7.48
C LEU A 41 1.51 -2.57 -8.76
N ALA A 42 0.18 -2.67 -8.84
CA ALA A 42 -0.53 -3.19 -10.00
C ALA A 42 -0.43 -2.28 -11.23
N ALA A 43 -0.15 -0.99 -11.04
CA ALA A 43 0.09 -0.04 -12.12
C ALA A 43 1.46 -0.25 -12.80
N LEU A 44 2.38 -1.00 -12.18
CA LEU A 44 3.67 -1.31 -12.78
C LEU A 44 3.54 -2.40 -13.87
N PRO A 45 4.49 -2.47 -14.82
CA PRO A 45 4.51 -3.51 -15.85
C PRO A 45 4.35 -4.94 -15.28
N ALA A 46 3.43 -5.69 -15.88
CA ALA A 46 3.10 -7.04 -15.45
C ALA A 46 4.31 -7.99 -15.51
N LEU A 47 4.27 -9.04 -14.68
CA LEU A 47 5.29 -10.10 -14.57
C LEU A 47 5.29 -11.07 -15.76
N THR A 48 5.41 -10.51 -16.96
CA THR A 48 5.50 -11.20 -18.24
C THR A 48 6.90 -11.03 -18.82
N ALA A 49 7.22 -11.76 -19.89
CA ALA A 49 8.48 -11.56 -20.61
C ALA A 49 8.67 -10.10 -21.07
N ALA A 50 7.58 -9.38 -21.36
CA ALA A 50 7.64 -7.96 -21.73
C ALA A 50 7.99 -7.05 -20.54
N GLY A 51 7.56 -7.39 -19.33
CA GLY A 51 7.86 -6.61 -18.11
C GLY A 51 9.18 -6.96 -17.44
N GLU A 52 9.83 -8.08 -17.80
CA GLU A 52 11.09 -8.53 -17.19
C GLU A 52 12.19 -7.46 -17.28
N ARG A 53 12.27 -6.78 -18.43
CA ARG A 53 13.21 -5.68 -18.62
C ARG A 53 12.97 -4.54 -17.65
N PHE A 54 11.72 -4.14 -17.46
CA PHE A 54 11.35 -3.10 -16.50
C PHE A 54 11.83 -3.44 -15.09
N TRP A 55 11.55 -4.66 -14.61
CA TRP A 55 11.94 -5.07 -13.25
C TRP A 55 13.45 -5.16 -13.06
N SER A 56 14.18 -5.61 -14.10
CA SER A 56 15.65 -5.60 -14.11
C SER A 56 16.20 -4.18 -14.05
N ASP A 57 15.67 -3.27 -14.87
CA ASP A 57 16.11 -1.88 -14.93
C ASP A 57 15.78 -1.15 -13.63
N LEU A 58 14.59 -1.37 -13.06
CA LEU A 58 14.19 -0.83 -11.76
C LEU A 58 15.12 -1.29 -10.64
N TRP A 59 15.48 -2.58 -10.60
CA TRP A 59 16.42 -3.10 -9.60
C TRP A 59 17.79 -2.44 -9.71
N ARG A 60 18.34 -2.35 -10.93
CA ARG A 60 19.64 -1.71 -11.16
C ARG A 60 19.64 -0.23 -10.78
N SER A 61 18.58 0.49 -11.12
CA SER A 61 18.45 1.93 -10.87
C SER A 61 18.17 2.24 -9.40
N SER A 62 17.31 1.47 -8.74
CA SER A 62 16.99 1.65 -7.32
C SER A 62 18.08 1.13 -6.39
N GLY A 63 18.89 0.16 -6.84
CA GLY A 63 19.91 -0.49 -6.02
C GLY A 63 19.35 -1.40 -4.92
N THR A 64 18.03 -1.56 -4.82
CA THR A 64 17.38 -2.42 -3.82
C THR A 64 16.67 -3.59 -4.48
N ALA A 65 16.88 -4.78 -3.93
CA ALA A 65 16.15 -5.96 -4.36
C ALA A 65 14.74 -6.00 -3.76
N TYR A 66 14.40 -5.17 -2.76
CA TYR A 66 13.14 -5.29 -2.03
C TYR A 66 11.89 -5.08 -2.89
N LEU A 67 11.99 -4.28 -3.96
CA LEU A 67 10.90 -4.08 -4.93
C LEU A 67 10.79 -5.20 -5.97
N LEU A 68 11.76 -6.12 -6.05
CA LEU A 68 11.71 -7.18 -7.03
C LEU A 68 10.49 -8.08 -6.78
N PRO A 69 9.80 -8.52 -7.84
CA PRO A 69 8.61 -9.36 -7.73
C PRO A 69 8.81 -10.60 -6.87
N VAL A 70 9.99 -11.24 -6.97
CA VAL A 70 10.35 -12.41 -6.19
C VAL A 70 10.32 -12.16 -4.67
N ASN A 71 10.59 -10.92 -4.24
CA ASN A 71 10.66 -10.52 -2.83
C ASN A 71 9.31 -10.00 -2.29
N ILE A 72 8.39 -9.57 -3.16
CA ILE A 72 7.06 -9.10 -2.74
C ILE A 72 5.92 -10.09 -3.03
N LYS A 73 6.13 -11.10 -3.89
CA LYS A 73 5.07 -12.03 -4.37
C LYS A 73 4.34 -12.79 -3.27
N ALA A 74 4.98 -13.01 -2.12
CA ALA A 74 4.35 -13.68 -0.99
C ALA A 74 3.47 -12.73 -0.15
N LEU A 75 3.78 -11.43 -0.19
CA LEU A 75 3.13 -10.40 0.62
C LEU A 75 1.91 -9.81 -0.09
N VAL A 76 1.99 -9.63 -1.41
CA VAL A 76 0.91 -9.07 -2.24
C VAL A 76 -0.42 -9.84 -2.07
N PRO A 77 -0.49 -11.18 -2.19
CA PRO A 77 -1.75 -11.91 -2.06
C PRO A 77 -2.32 -11.94 -0.63
N ARG A 78 -1.47 -11.76 0.39
CA ARG A 78 -1.89 -11.77 1.80
C ARG A 78 -2.39 -10.40 2.28
N SER A 79 -2.01 -9.35 1.57
CA SER A 79 -2.33 -7.97 1.96
C SER A 79 -3.84 -7.68 2.05
N PRO A 80 -4.70 -8.13 1.10
CA PRO A 80 -6.15 -7.96 1.21
C PRO A 80 -6.78 -8.68 2.41
N ALA A 81 -6.12 -9.72 2.94
CA ALA A 81 -6.59 -10.49 4.08
C ALA A 81 -6.23 -9.86 5.45
N GLY A 82 -5.80 -8.60 5.47
CA GLY A 82 -5.43 -7.87 6.68
C GLY A 82 -3.93 -7.96 7.03
N GLU A 83 -3.11 -8.59 6.18
CA GLU A 83 -1.66 -8.71 6.39
C GLU A 83 -0.84 -7.65 5.62
N GLY A 84 -1.45 -6.50 5.32
CA GLY A 84 -0.82 -5.42 4.54
C GLY A 84 0.41 -4.79 5.20
N THR A 85 0.59 -4.99 6.51
CA THR A 85 1.68 -4.37 7.30
C THR A 85 3.04 -4.95 6.96
N ALA A 86 3.11 -6.23 6.60
CA ALA A 86 4.35 -6.86 6.12
C ALA A 86 4.78 -6.28 4.76
N LEU A 87 3.82 -6.10 3.85
CA LEU A 87 4.07 -5.44 2.57
C LEU A 87 4.50 -3.97 2.79
N ALA A 88 3.81 -3.24 3.66
CA ALA A 88 4.16 -1.86 3.97
C ALA A 88 5.59 -1.71 4.51
N ARG A 89 6.01 -2.57 5.44
CA ARG A 89 7.39 -2.57 5.97
C ARG A 89 8.42 -2.85 4.88
N GLN A 90 8.17 -3.85 4.04
CA GLN A 90 9.02 -4.19 2.91
C GLN A 90 9.22 -2.99 1.96
N ILE A 91 8.14 -2.28 1.64
CA ILE A 91 8.21 -1.10 0.77
C ILE A 91 9.00 0.04 1.43
N LEU A 92 8.80 0.28 2.72
CA LEU A 92 9.59 1.30 3.43
C LEU A 92 11.07 0.93 3.48
N SER A 93 11.42 -0.34 3.68
CA SER A 93 12.81 -0.80 3.61
C SER A 93 13.42 -0.59 2.21
N ALA A 94 12.64 -0.79 1.15
CA ALA A 94 13.09 -0.46 -0.20
C ALA A 94 13.42 1.03 -0.36
N VAL A 95 12.54 1.90 0.13
CA VAL A 95 12.71 3.36 0.06
C VAL A 95 13.90 3.84 0.91
N ASP A 96 14.10 3.24 2.08
CA ASP A 96 15.21 3.54 2.99
C ASP A 96 16.57 3.16 2.40
N GLU A 97 16.67 2.04 1.67
CA GLU A 97 17.91 1.62 1.00
C GLU A 97 18.31 2.48 -0.19
N MET A 98 17.35 3.18 -0.82
CA MET A 98 17.64 4.02 -1.98
C MET A 98 18.34 5.32 -1.58
N THR A 99 19.56 5.50 -2.09
CA THR A 99 20.24 6.81 -2.05
C THR A 99 19.49 7.85 -2.89
N PRO A 100 19.69 9.16 -2.67
CA PRO A 100 19.02 10.19 -3.46
C PRO A 100 19.22 10.06 -4.98
N PRO A 101 20.42 9.75 -5.51
CA PRO A 101 20.59 9.50 -6.95
C PRO A 101 19.84 8.25 -7.44
N GLN A 102 19.81 7.18 -6.64
CA GLN A 102 19.05 5.97 -6.98
C GLN A 102 17.55 6.20 -6.99
N ARG A 103 17.03 7.05 -6.09
CA ARG A 103 15.62 7.46 -6.11
C ARG A 103 15.27 8.18 -7.41
N VAL A 104 16.13 9.09 -7.88
CA VAL A 104 15.94 9.77 -9.18
C VAL A 104 15.95 8.76 -10.33
N ALA A 105 16.97 7.90 -10.40
CA ALA A 105 17.09 6.89 -11.45
C ALA A 105 15.92 5.88 -11.45
N ALA A 106 15.46 5.44 -10.28
CA ALA A 106 14.29 4.58 -10.15
C ALA A 106 13.02 5.29 -10.64
N GLY A 107 12.87 6.57 -10.29
CA GLY A 107 11.78 7.42 -10.77
C GLY A 107 11.77 7.52 -12.29
N GLU A 108 12.92 7.71 -12.95
CA GLU A 108 13.00 7.75 -14.40
C GLU A 108 12.51 6.45 -15.06
N VAL A 109 12.92 5.28 -14.54
CA VAL A 109 12.46 3.97 -15.05
C VAL A 109 10.95 3.82 -14.90
N ILE A 110 10.40 4.18 -13.74
CA ILE A 110 8.95 4.11 -13.47
C ILE A 110 8.18 5.07 -14.36
N GLY A 111 8.66 6.31 -14.47
CA GLY A 111 8.07 7.34 -15.31
C GLY A 111 8.00 6.94 -16.77
N GLN A 112 9.10 6.37 -17.29
CA GLN A 112 9.16 5.89 -18.67
C GLN A 112 8.13 4.79 -18.93
N ALA A 113 7.97 3.84 -18.01
CA ALA A 113 6.97 2.80 -18.11
C ALA A 113 5.52 3.36 -18.16
N PHE A 114 5.24 4.43 -17.42
CA PHE A 114 3.92 5.09 -17.46
C PHE A 114 3.67 5.90 -18.73
N THR A 115 4.71 6.53 -19.30
CA THR A 115 4.62 7.20 -20.59
C THR A 115 4.39 6.19 -21.73
N GLU A 116 5.09 5.06 -21.72
CA GLU A 116 4.95 4.01 -22.75
C GLU A 116 3.58 3.31 -22.72
N SER A 117 2.93 3.30 -21.57
CA SER A 117 1.62 2.69 -21.37
C SER A 117 0.45 3.67 -21.52
N ASP A 118 0.72 4.91 -21.95
CA ASP A 118 -0.27 5.97 -22.23
C ASP A 118 -1.20 6.31 -21.04
N HIS A 119 -0.75 6.04 -19.81
CA HIS A 119 -1.57 6.24 -18.60
C HIS A 119 -1.73 7.73 -18.25
N VAL A 120 -0.74 8.55 -18.59
CA VAL A 120 -0.70 9.98 -18.24
C VAL A 120 0.00 10.78 -19.37
N PRO A 121 -0.69 11.06 -20.49
CA PRO A 121 -0.06 11.51 -21.74
C PRO A 121 0.58 12.91 -21.69
N ASP A 122 0.28 13.73 -20.69
CA ASP A 122 0.69 15.15 -20.65
C ASP A 122 1.80 15.47 -19.62
N LEU A 123 2.21 14.49 -18.81
CA LEU A 123 3.24 14.69 -17.80
C LEU A 123 4.58 14.12 -18.26
N ARG A 124 5.66 14.85 -17.98
CA ARG A 124 7.03 14.35 -18.21
C ARG A 124 7.23 13.08 -17.39
N SER A 125 7.83 12.05 -17.98
CA SER A 125 8.16 10.78 -17.32
C SER A 125 8.82 10.99 -15.95
N GLN A 126 9.81 11.89 -15.88
CA GLN A 126 10.49 12.25 -14.63
C GLN A 126 9.53 12.67 -13.51
N VAL A 127 8.51 13.49 -13.83
CA VAL A 127 7.52 13.98 -12.86
C VAL A 127 6.60 12.85 -12.41
N ILE A 128 6.15 12.01 -13.35
CA ILE A 128 5.28 10.87 -13.04
C ILE A 128 5.99 9.90 -12.08
N GLY A 129 7.23 9.55 -12.39
CA GLY A 129 8.03 8.64 -11.58
C GLY A 129 8.33 9.17 -10.18
N GLU A 130 8.67 10.45 -10.06
CA GLU A 130 8.88 11.12 -8.77
C GLU A 130 7.60 11.10 -7.92
N LEU A 131 6.45 11.44 -8.51
CA LEU A 131 5.16 11.43 -7.83
C LEU A 131 4.77 10.01 -7.40
N TRP A 132 4.98 9.02 -8.27
CA TRP A 132 4.71 7.63 -7.94
C TRP A 132 5.58 7.16 -6.76
N LEU A 133 6.88 7.48 -6.74
CA LEU A 133 7.76 7.12 -5.63
C LEU A 133 7.35 7.81 -4.32
N ARG A 134 6.91 9.08 -4.37
CA ARG A 134 6.37 9.77 -3.19
C ARG A 134 5.08 9.14 -2.69
N CYS A 135 4.18 8.74 -3.60
CA CYS A 135 2.97 7.99 -3.25
C CYS A 135 3.32 6.63 -2.64
N LEU A 136 4.32 5.94 -3.20
CA LEU A 136 4.83 4.67 -2.68
C LEU A 136 5.47 4.83 -1.30
N GLU A 137 6.13 5.94 -1.01
CA GLU A 137 6.72 6.22 0.31
C GLU A 137 5.63 6.55 1.35
N LEU A 138 4.62 7.34 0.99
CA LEU A 138 3.58 7.80 1.92
C LEU A 138 2.56 6.71 2.26
N THR A 139 2.19 5.85 1.31
CA THR A 139 1.09 4.89 1.49
C THR A 139 1.38 3.81 2.54
N PRO A 140 2.57 3.20 2.60
CA PRO A 140 2.96 2.29 3.67
C PRO A 140 2.86 2.91 5.07
N TRP A 141 3.19 4.20 5.23
CA TRP A 141 3.00 4.89 6.50
C TRP A 141 1.54 4.91 6.92
N ARG A 142 0.60 5.12 5.97
CA ARG A 142 -0.85 5.06 6.26
C ARG A 142 -1.29 3.66 6.68
N VAL A 143 -0.74 2.61 6.07
CA VAL A 143 -1.00 1.21 6.47
C VAL A 143 -0.53 0.98 7.91
N LEU A 144 0.70 1.36 8.24
CA LEU A 144 1.26 1.16 9.58
C LEU A 144 0.58 2.03 10.65
N HIS A 145 0.20 3.26 10.29
CA HIS A 145 -0.56 4.15 11.16
C HIS A 145 -1.96 3.60 11.44
N ALA A 146 -2.62 2.98 10.47
CA ALA A 146 -3.93 2.39 10.69
C ALA A 146 -3.88 1.11 11.56
N GLU A 147 -2.79 0.34 11.48
CA GLU A 147 -2.55 -0.82 12.37
C GLU A 147 -2.31 -0.37 13.82
N ARG A 148 -1.44 0.63 14.00
CA ARG A 148 -1.21 1.26 15.30
C ARG A 148 -2.40 2.17 15.59
N ARG A 149 -3.49 1.65 16.17
CA ARG A 149 -4.52 2.49 16.79
C ARG A 149 -3.86 3.45 17.78
N TRP A 150 -3.46 4.61 17.32
CA TRP A 150 -3.22 5.78 18.15
C TRP A 150 -4.60 6.36 18.46
N ASP A 151 -5.39 5.58 19.19
CA ASP A 151 -6.62 6.07 19.82
C ASP A 151 -6.24 6.81 21.11
N ASP A 152 -5.35 7.79 20.97
CA ASP A 152 -5.02 8.73 22.02
C ASP A 152 -6.02 9.89 21.95
N SER A 153 -7.26 9.58 22.31
CA SER A 153 -8.34 10.57 22.35
C SER A 153 -8.01 11.72 23.30
N ALA A 154 -7.31 11.44 24.40
CA ALA A 154 -6.83 12.43 25.35
C ALA A 154 -5.77 13.36 24.73
N GLY A 155 -4.75 12.81 24.05
CA GLY A 155 -3.76 13.61 23.35
C GLY A 155 -4.35 14.42 22.20
N ARG A 156 -5.34 13.87 21.48
CA ARG A 156 -6.06 14.60 20.43
C ARG A 156 -6.86 15.76 21.00
N GLN A 157 -7.54 15.57 22.12
CA GLN A 157 -8.27 16.65 22.79
C GLN A 157 -7.30 17.72 23.32
N ALA A 158 -6.19 17.32 23.95
CA ALA A 158 -5.17 18.25 24.42
C ALA A 158 -4.55 19.09 23.28
N PHE A 159 -4.36 18.49 22.10
CA PHE A 159 -3.91 19.22 20.91
C PHE A 159 -4.93 20.26 20.45
N VAL A 160 -6.22 19.91 20.40
CA VAL A 160 -7.31 20.84 20.04
C VAL A 160 -7.41 21.96 21.05
N ASP A 161 -7.39 21.65 22.34
CA ASP A 161 -7.49 22.63 23.42
C ASP A 161 -6.31 23.62 23.39
N ALA A 162 -5.10 23.14 23.09
CA ALA A 162 -3.92 23.99 22.95
C ALA A 162 -4.01 24.98 21.77
N TRP A 163 -4.65 24.58 20.67
CA TRP A 163 -4.86 25.45 19.50
C TRP A 163 -6.10 26.36 19.63
N ALA A 164 -7.12 25.94 20.38
CA ALA A 164 -8.31 26.74 20.65
C ALA A 164 -8.08 27.83 21.72
N GLY A 165 -7.05 27.68 22.55
CA GLY A 165 -6.64 28.64 23.58
C GLY A 165 -5.56 29.65 23.16
N ALA A 166 -5.18 29.69 21.86
CA ALA A 166 -4.17 30.59 21.30
C ALA A 166 -4.76 31.79 20.54
#